data_AF-A0A3L7D5J7-F1
#
_entry.id   AF-A0A3L7D5J7-F1
#
_cell.length_a   1.000
_cell.length_b   1.000
_cell.length_c   1.000
_cell.angle_alpha   90.00
_cell.angle_beta   90.00
_cell.angle_gamma   90.00
#
_symmetry.space_group_name_H-M   'P 1'
#
loop_
_entity.id
_entity.type
_entity.pdbx_description
1 polymer ?
#
loop_
_entity_poly.entity_id
_entity_poly.type
_entity_poly.pdbx_seq_one_letter_code
_entity_poly.pdbx_strand_id
1 'polypeptide(L)'
;DGKTPHEVFQSQVHLVSFIEDGDWLDAIFLKREHRKVKADGTITLNKQLYEVPPRFIGQSIELRYDERGVYVYEEGKRVAEAIR
;
A
#
# COMPACT_ATOMS: atom_id res chain seq x y z
N ASP A 1 34.02 -3.98 -25.28
CA ASP A 1 33.76 -2.55 -25.06
C ASP A 1 33.09 -2.33 -23.72
N GLY A 2 33.86 -1.88 -22.73
CA GLY A 2 33.32 -1.60 -21.41
C GLY A 2 32.50 -0.32 -21.46
N LYS A 3 31.17 -0.44 -21.35
CA LYS A 3 30.26 0.68 -21.11
C LYS A 3 29.90 0.71 -19.63
N THR A 4 29.82 1.89 -19.05
CA THR A 4 29.32 2.09 -17.70
C THR A 4 27.80 1.81 -17.65
N PRO A 5 27.25 1.44 -16.47
CA PRO A 5 25.80 1.31 -16.31
C PRO A 5 25.01 2.55 -16.74
N HIS A 6 25.59 3.75 -16.57
CA HIS A 6 24.98 4.99 -17.00
C HIS A 6 24.87 5.09 -18.53
N GLU A 7 25.93 4.78 -19.26
CA GLU A 7 25.94 4.79 -20.73
C GLU A 7 24.96 3.76 -21.31
N VAL A 8 24.88 2.58 -20.69
CA VAL A 8 23.90 1.55 -21.06
C VAL A 8 22.47 2.04 -20.83
N PHE A 9 22.19 2.70 -19.71
CA PHE A 9 20.86 3.27 -19.42
C PHE A 9 20.49 4.36 -20.43
N GLN A 10 21.38 5.33 -20.66
CA GLN A 10 21.15 6.44 -21.60
C GLN A 10 20.87 5.95 -23.02
N SER A 11 21.56 4.90 -23.49
CA SER A 11 21.33 4.32 -24.82
C SER A 11 19.92 3.74 -25.02
N GLN A 12 19.20 3.49 -23.92
CA GLN A 12 17.88 2.86 -23.89
C GLN A 12 16.79 3.80 -23.38
N VAL A 13 17.10 5.07 -23.10
CA VAL A 13 16.13 6.01 -22.49
C VAL A 13 14.87 6.20 -23.34
N HIS A 14 14.97 6.05 -24.66
CA HIS A 14 13.84 6.11 -25.59
C HIS A 14 12.81 4.98 -25.39
N LEU A 15 13.16 3.91 -24.66
CA LEU A 15 12.25 2.82 -24.29
C LEU A 15 11.50 3.10 -22.97
N VAL A 16 11.84 4.18 -22.25
CA VAL A 16 11.17 4.53 -21.00
C VAL A 16 9.81 5.13 -21.32
N SER A 17 8.75 4.50 -20.81
CA SER A 17 7.38 5.01 -20.88
C SER A 17 6.99 5.64 -19.54
N PHE A 18 6.33 6.80 -19.60
CA PHE A 18 5.69 7.40 -18.44
C PHE A 18 4.34 6.75 -18.18
N ILE A 19 4.01 6.58 -16.91
CA ILE A 19 2.70 6.07 -16.47
C ILE A 19 1.90 7.30 -16.02
N GLU A 20 0.75 7.52 -16.65
CA GLU A 20 -0.08 8.71 -16.39
C GLU A 20 -0.88 8.62 -15.09
N ASP A 21 -1.35 7.43 -14.74
CA ASP A 21 -2.04 7.15 -13.49
C ASP A 21 -1.03 6.67 -12.43
N GLY A 22 -0.66 7.54 -11.50
CA GLY A 22 0.28 7.23 -10.42
C GLY A 22 -0.35 6.50 -9.24
N ASP A 23 -1.69 6.50 -9.12
CA ASP A 23 -2.36 6.05 -7.89
C ASP A 23 -2.20 4.54 -7.67
N TRP A 24 -2.25 3.75 -8.76
CA TRP A 24 -2.00 2.31 -8.66
C TRP A 24 -0.53 1.99 -8.37
N LEU A 25 0.40 2.83 -8.84
CA LEU A 25 1.82 2.67 -8.59
C LEU A 25 2.15 2.94 -7.12
N ASP A 26 1.56 4.01 -6.56
CA ASP A 26 1.66 4.32 -5.13
C ASP A 26 1.18 3.15 -4.27
N ALA A 27 0.08 2.49 -4.66
CA ALA A 27 -0.46 1.34 -3.94
C ALA A 27 0.48 0.11 -3.92
N ILE A 28 1.43 -0.01 -4.85
CA ILE A 28 2.40 -1.11 -4.89
C ILE A 28 3.49 -0.94 -3.82
N PHE A 29 3.87 0.31 -3.53
CA PHE A 29 4.93 0.62 -2.57
C PHE A 29 4.48 0.62 -1.10
N LEU A 30 3.17 0.51 -0.85
CA LEU A 30 2.63 0.43 0.51
C LEU A 30 3.07 -0.87 1.21
N LYS A 31 3.45 -0.76 2.48
CA LYS A 31 3.71 -1.92 3.35
C LYS A 31 2.42 -2.69 3.56
N ARG A 32 2.50 -4.02 3.61
CA ARG A 32 1.32 -4.90 3.71
C ARG A 32 1.35 -5.70 5.01
N GLU A 33 0.23 -5.73 5.71
CA GLU A 33 0.07 -6.58 6.90
C GLU A 33 -1.38 -7.07 7.04
N HIS A 34 -1.58 -8.25 7.61
CA HIS A 34 -2.92 -8.74 7.93
C HIS A 34 -3.19 -8.58 9.42
N ARG A 35 -4.34 -8.01 9.78
CA ARG A 35 -4.77 -7.83 11.17
C ARG A 35 -6.20 -8.28 11.36
N LYS A 36 -6.45 -8.97 12.49
CA LYS A 36 -7.80 -9.29 12.92
C LYS A 36 -8.42 -8.07 13.57
N VAL A 37 -9.61 -7.69 13.12
CA VAL A 37 -10.41 -6.62 13.73
C VAL A 37 -11.02 -7.13 15.03
N LYS A 38 -10.81 -6.38 16.10
CA LYS A 38 -11.32 -6.68 17.43
C LYS A 38 -12.83 -6.46 17.50
N ALA A 39 -13.45 -6.93 18.58
CA ALA A 39 -14.89 -6.80 18.81
C ALA A 39 -15.36 -5.34 18.91
N ASP A 40 -14.46 -4.42 19.28
CA ASP A 40 -14.72 -2.98 19.37
C ASP A 40 -14.51 -2.23 18.05
N GLY A 41 -14.26 -2.94 16.93
CA GLY A 41 -14.05 -2.32 15.62
C GLY A 41 -12.65 -1.74 15.41
N THR A 42 -11.67 -2.14 16.24
CA THR A 42 -10.29 -1.63 16.13
C THR A 42 -9.27 -2.66 15.66
N ILE A 43 -8.15 -2.17 15.14
CA ILE A 43 -6.93 -2.94 14.89
C ILE A 43 -5.74 -2.29 15.59
N THR A 44 -4.69 -3.07 15.83
CA THR A 44 -3.41 -2.55 16.31
C THR A 44 -2.36 -2.72 15.21
N LEU A 45 -1.74 -1.61 14.82
CA LEU A 45 -0.68 -1.55 13.81
C LEU A 45 0.45 -0.66 14.33
N ASN A 46 1.70 -1.12 14.28
CA ASN A 46 2.87 -0.39 14.79
C ASN A 46 2.69 0.17 16.22
N LYS A 47 2.08 -0.63 17.11
CA LYS A 47 1.76 -0.25 18.51
C LYS A 47 0.75 0.90 18.65
N GLN A 48 0.06 1.27 17.58
CA GLN A 48 -1.02 2.26 17.57
C GLN A 48 -2.35 1.59 17.29
N LEU A 49 -3.43 2.15 17.85
CA LEU A 49 -4.80 1.69 17.62
C LEU A 49 -5.40 2.47 16.45
N TYR A 50 -6.17 1.78 15.63
CA TYR A 50 -6.94 2.39 14.56
C TYR A 50 -8.35 1.82 14.54
N GLU A 51 -9.34 2.66 14.29
CA GLU A 51 -10.71 2.29 13.99
C GLU A 51 -10.85 1.92 12.51
N VAL A 52 -11.63 0.88 12.24
CA VAL A 52 -12.00 0.44 10.89
C VAL A 52 -13.52 0.28 10.80
N PRO A 53 -14.11 0.28 9.59
CA PRO A 53 -15.55 0.10 9.45
C PRO A 53 -16.08 -1.14 10.18
N PRO A 54 -17.16 -1.03 10.97
CA PRO A 54 -17.67 -2.13 11.80
C PRO A 54 -17.99 -3.43 11.04
N ARG A 55 -18.24 -3.33 9.73
CA ARG A 55 -18.45 -4.51 8.86
C ARG A 55 -17.29 -5.51 8.94
N PHE A 56 -16.09 -5.07 9.32
CA PHE A 56 -14.91 -5.92 9.42
C PHE A 56 -14.72 -6.59 10.78
N ILE A 57 -15.57 -6.33 11.78
CA ILE A 57 -15.42 -6.91 13.13
C ILE A 57 -15.29 -8.43 13.07
N GLY A 58 -14.26 -8.96 13.73
CA GLY A 58 -13.96 -10.39 13.76
C GLY A 58 -13.26 -10.92 12.51
N GLN A 59 -13.16 -10.14 11.44
CA GLN A 59 -12.49 -10.53 10.19
C GLN A 59 -10.99 -10.25 10.25
N SER A 60 -10.21 -11.01 9.47
CA SER A 60 -8.81 -10.70 9.18
C SER A 60 -8.74 -9.92 7.87
N ILE A 61 -8.29 -8.68 7.93
CA ILE A 61 -8.26 -7.75 6.79
C ILE A 61 -6.83 -7.49 6.31
N GLU A 62 -6.66 -7.23 5.02
CA GLU A 62 -5.40 -6.72 4.46
C GLU A 62 -5.31 -5.22 4.74
N LEU A 63 -4.23 -4.80 5.38
CA LEU A 63 -3.87 -3.42 5.58
C LEU A 63 -2.71 -3.06 4.66
N ARG A 64 -2.80 -1.89 4.02
CA ARG A 64 -1.69 -1.27 3.31
C ARG A 64 -1.43 0.12 3.87
N TYR A 65 -0.17 0.44 4.16
CA TYR A 65 0.15 1.67 4.87
C TYR A 65 1.55 2.21 4.56
N ASP A 66 1.70 3.50 4.79
CA ASP A 66 2.94 4.26 4.74
C ASP A 66 2.91 5.37 5.81
N GLU A 67 3.68 6.44 5.61
CA GLU A 67 3.69 7.60 6.51
C GLU A 67 2.45 8.50 6.36
N ARG A 68 1.69 8.36 5.27
CA ARG A 68 0.53 9.19 4.94
C ARG A 68 -0.77 8.62 5.50
N GLY A 69 -0.88 7.29 5.59
CA GLY A 69 -2.09 6.67 6.13
C GLY A 69 -2.08 5.16 6.21
N VAL A 70 -3.20 4.63 6.69
CA VAL A 70 -3.47 3.20 6.84
C VAL A 70 -4.77 2.88 6.11
N TYR A 71 -4.72 1.93 5.19
CA TYR A 71 -5.81 1.66 4.27
C TYR A 71 -6.22 0.19 4.34
N VAL A 72 -7.52 -0.07 4.29
CA VAL A 72 -8.07 -1.43 4.24
C VAL A 72 -8.26 -1.85 2.79
N TYR A 73 -7.82 -3.05 2.46
CA TYR A 73 -7.91 -3.64 1.13
C TYR A 73 -8.75 -4.91 1.11
N GLU A 74 -9.57 -5.05 0.06
CA GLU A 74 -10.29 -6.28 -0.29
C GLU A 74 -10.06 -6.55 -1.78
N GLU A 75 -9.67 -7.78 -2.13
CA GLU A 75 -9.42 -8.20 -3.52
C GLU A 75 -8.47 -7.23 -4.29
N GLY A 76 -7.47 -6.71 -3.59
CA GLY A 76 -6.49 -5.78 -4.16
C GLY A 76 -6.99 -4.33 -4.34
N LYS A 77 -8.22 -4.00 -3.95
CA LYS A 77 -8.79 -2.65 -4.01
C LYS A 77 -8.84 -2.01 -2.63
N ARG A 78 -8.49 -0.73 -2.55
CA ARG A 78 -8.72 0.09 -1.35
C ARG A 78 -10.22 0.26 -1.14
N VAL A 79 -10.72 -0.13 0.04
CA VAL A 79 -12.15 -0.07 0.38
C VAL A 79 -12.45 0.82 1.58
N ALA A 80 -11.44 1.14 2.40
CA ALA A 80 -11.57 2.06 3.51
C ALA A 80 -10.21 2.65 3.92
N GLU A 81 -10.26 3.68 4.74
CA GLU A 81 -9.13 4.22 5.49
C GLU A 81 -9.35 3.96 6.98
N ALA A 82 -8.31 3.53 7.68
CA ALA A 82 -8.34 3.31 9.11
C ALA A 82 -7.99 4.62 9.83
N ILE A 83 -8.83 5.03 10.78
CA ILE A 83 -8.71 6.33 11.46
C ILE A 83 -8.06 6.11 12.82
N ARG A 84 -7.16 7.01 13.22
CA ARG A 84 -6.43 6.93 14.48
C ARG A 84 -7.24 7.47 15.66
#